data_AF-A0A0F9MHQ7-F1
#
_entry.id   AF-A0A0F9MHQ7-F1
#
_cell.length_a   1.000
_cell.length_b   1.000
_cell.length_c   1.000
_cell.angle_alpha   90.00
_cell.angle_beta   90.00
_cell.angle_gamma   90.00
#
_symmetry.space_group_name_H-M   'P 1'
#
loop_
_entity.id
_entity.type
_entity.pdbx_description
1 polymer ?
#
loop_
_entity_poly.entity_id
_entity_poly.type
_entity_poly.pdbx_seq_one_letter_code
_entity_poly.pdbx_strand_id
1 'polypeptide(L)' 'MIDLKTLKDSDMKRLVVYTDGTGDKQEGHITSWNNVFIFVDYGKSCGRGEATDPRDLDWLIGL' A
#
# COMPACT_ATOMS: atom_id res chain seq x y z
N MET A 1 9.85 0.78 0.85
CA MET A 1 9.24 1.71 1.80
C MET A 1 8.69 2.94 1.10
N ILE A 2 7.41 3.25 1.34
CA ILE A 2 6.73 4.47 0.88
C ILE A 2 6.87 5.56 1.95
N ASP A 3 7.16 6.81 1.57
CA ASP A 3 7.15 7.95 2.51
C ASP A 3 5.77 8.63 2.51
N LEU A 4 5.07 8.60 3.65
CA LEU A 4 3.76 9.23 3.84
C LEU A 4 3.75 10.73 3.51
N LYS A 5 4.87 11.44 3.70
CA LYS A 5 4.98 12.88 3.40
C LYS A 5 5.01 13.18 1.90
N THR A 6 5.29 12.17 1.09
CA THR A 6 5.39 12.30 -0.37
C THR A 6 4.10 11.89 -1.08
N LEU A 7 3.16 11.25 -0.35
CA LEU A 7 1.87 10.86 -0.90
C LEU A 7 1.04 12.08 -1.28
N LYS A 8 0.39 11.95 -2.42
CA LYS A 8 -0.53 12.96 -2.99
C LYS A 8 -1.79 12.27 -3.46
N ASP A 9 -2.86 13.04 -3.64
CA ASP A 9 -4.16 12.54 -4.08
C ASP A 9 -4.09 11.71 -5.38
N SER A 10 -3.11 11.98 -6.25
CA SER A 10 -2.90 11.19 -7.46
C SER A 10 -2.35 9.77 -7.22
N ASP A 11 -1.84 9.47 -6.02
CA ASP A 11 -1.39 8.13 -5.64
C ASP A 11 -2.55 7.24 -5.15
N MET A 12 -3.76 7.80 -5.03
CA MET A 12 -4.96 7.01 -4.82
C MET A 12 -5.12 5.97 -5.94
N LYS A 13 -5.47 4.74 -5.57
CA LYS A 13 -5.57 3.57 -6.45
C LYS A 13 -4.26 3.18 -7.14
N ARG A 14 -3.11 3.70 -6.69
CA ARG A 14 -1.81 3.26 -7.19
C ARG A 14 -1.46 1.90 -6.59
N LEU A 15 -0.83 1.06 -7.42
CA LEU A 15 -0.40 -0.30 -7.03
C LEU A 15 0.82 -0.27 -6.13
N VAL A 16 0.74 -1.07 -5.07
CA VAL A 16 1.81 -1.29 -4.10
C VAL A 16 1.98 -2.78 -3.85
N VAL A 17 3.17 -3.16 -3.42
CA VAL A 17 3.51 -4.51 -2.99
C VAL A 17 3.76 -4.47 -1.50
N TYR A 18 2.98 -5.24 -0.75
CA TYR A 18 3.27 -5.60 0.62
C TYR A 18 4.24 -6.78 0.63
N THR A 19 5.28 -6.71 1.45
CA THR A 19 6.17 -7.84 1.71
C THR A 19 6.12 -8.14 3.19
N ASP A 20 5.74 -9.37 3.55
CA ASP A 20 5.82 -9.78 4.95
C ASP A 20 7.26 -10.15 5.34
N GLY A 21 7.55 -10.20 6.64
CA GLY A 21 8.87 -10.57 7.15
C GLY A 21 9.30 -12.00 6.82
N THR A 22 8.46 -12.80 6.16
CA THR A 22 8.75 -14.17 5.70
C THR A 22 9.12 -14.25 4.23
N GLY A 23 8.93 -13.15 3.48
CA GLY A 23 9.25 -13.02 2.06
C GLY A 23 8.04 -13.21 1.14
N ASP A 24 6.85 -13.49 1.68
CA ASP A 24 5.61 -13.54 0.91
C ASP A 24 5.19 -12.13 0.49
N LYS A 25 4.67 -12.03 -0.73
CA LYS A 25 4.30 -10.75 -1.36
C LYS A 25 2.83 -10.70 -1.71
N GLN A 26 2.20 -9.56 -1.47
CA GLN A 26 0.82 -9.31 -1.84
C GLN A 26 0.68 -7.96 -2.52
N GLU A 27 0.04 -7.94 -3.69
CA GLU A 27 -0.26 -6.71 -4.42
C GLU A 27 -1.58 -6.12 -3.97
N GLY A 28 -1.64 -4.78 -3.90
CA GLY A 28 -2.86 -4.07 -3.54
C GLY A 28 -2.87 -2.63 -4.04
N HIS A 29 -4.01 -1.98 -3.87
CA HIS A 29 -4.23 -0.60 -4.31
C HIS A 29 -4.41 0.31 -3.10
N ILE A 30 -3.76 1.47 -3.09
CA ILE A 30 -3.97 2.47 -2.04
C ILE A 30 -5.41 2.97 -2.07
N THR A 31 -6.12 2.87 -0.96
CA THR A 31 -7.49 3.39 -0.80
C THR A 31 -7.52 4.71 -0.02
N SER A 32 -6.57 4.92 0.88
CA SER A 32 -6.40 6.14 1.69
C SER A 32 -5.11 6.04 2.51
N TRP A 33 -4.74 7.11 3.22
CA TRP A 33 -3.64 7.11 4.19
C TRP A 33 -3.90 8.12 5.30
N ASN A 34 -3.15 8.00 6.39
CA ASN A 34 -3.03 9.03 7.42
C ASN A 34 -1.55 9.21 7.78
N ASN A 35 -1.28 9.84 8.92
CA ASN A 35 0.07 10.20 9.36
C ASN A 35 0.90 9.00 9.85
N VAL A 36 0.31 7.80 9.87
CA VAL A 36 0.88 6.57 10.45
C VAL A 36 0.77 5.38 9.49
N PHE A 37 -0.38 5.19 8.85
CA PHE A 37 -0.70 4.02 8.04
C PHE A 37 -1.11 4.39 6.61
N ILE A 38 -0.83 3.46 5.69
CA ILE A 38 -1.44 3.42 4.36
C ILE A 38 -2.51 2.34 4.37
N PHE A 39 -3.71 2.66 3.91
CA PHE A 39 -4.79 1.70 3.76
C PHE A 39 -4.75 1.14 2.34
N VAL A 40 -4.61 -0.18 2.23
CA VAL A 40 -4.43 -0.87 0.95
C VAL A 40 -5.50 -1.94 0.78
N ASP A 41 -6.17 -1.95 -0.37
CA ASP A 41 -7.06 -3.04 -0.77
C ASP A 41 -6.27 -4.08 -1.55
N TYR A 42 -6.03 -5.23 -0.92
CA TYR A 42 -5.31 -6.36 -1.50
C TYR A 42 -6.20 -7.33 -2.29
N GLY A 43 -7.36 -6.88 -2.77
CA GLY A 43 -8.25 -7.61 -3.69
C GLY A 43 -9.04 -8.78 -3.07
N LYS A 44 -8.63 -9.27 -1.89
CA LYS A 44 -9.37 -10.27 -1.10
C LYS A 44 -10.40 -9.63 -0.17
N SER A 45 -10.28 -8.34 0.08
CA SER A 45 -10.99 -7.63 1.15
C SER A 45 -11.97 -6.63 0.56
N CYS A 46 -13.10 -7.09 -0.02
CA CYS A 46 -14.28 -6.34 -0.51
C CYS A 46 -14.28 -4.79 -0.40
N GLY A 47 -13.31 -4.07 -0.99
CA GLY A 47 -13.19 -2.61 -0.88
C GLY A 47 -12.82 -2.07 0.52
N ARG A 48 -12.36 -2.89 1.45
CA ARG A 48 -11.89 -2.49 2.79
C ARG A 48 -10.37 -2.38 2.77
N GLY A 49 -9.86 -1.15 2.79
CA GLY A 49 -8.44 -0.91 2.94
C GLY A 49 -7.91 -1.43 4.28
N GLU A 50 -6.89 -2.28 4.23
CA GLU A 50 -6.20 -2.82 5.39
C GLU A 50 -5.08 -1.87 5.80
N ALA A 51 -5.04 -1.50 7.09
CA ALA A 51 -4.01 -0.62 7.62
C ALA A 51 -2.64 -1.32 7.54
N THR A 52 -1.75 -0.79 6.72
CA THR A 52 -0.42 -1.35 6.47
C THR A 52 0.65 -0.33 6.85
N ASP A 53 1.74 -0.80 7.46
CA ASP A 53 2.90 0.02 7.76
C ASP A 53 3.57 0.45 6.44
N PRO A 54 3.84 1.74 6.22
CA PRO A 54 4.52 2.21 5.01
C PRO A 54 5.91 1.59 4.78
N ARG A 55 6.55 1.06 5.83
CA ARG A 55 7.84 0.35 5.75
C ARG A 55 7.71 -1.01 5.06
N ASP A 56 6.56 -1.64 5.18
CA ASP A 56 6.28 -2.95 4.60
C ASP A 56 5.74 -2.84 3.15
N LEU A 57 5.64 -1.61 2.65
CA LEU A 57 5.13 -1.28 1.32
C LEU A 57 6.22 -0.76 0.39
N ASP A 58 6.17 -1.25 -0.84
CA ASP A 58 6.92 -0.73 -1.98
C ASP A 58 5.99 -0.38 -3.14
N TRP A 59 6.37 0.61 -3.94
CA TRP A 59 5.67 0.86 -5.19
C TRP A 59 5.85 -0.34 -6.13
N LEU A 60 4.76 -0.83 -6.72
CA LEU A 60 4.87 -1.78 -7.82
C LEU A 60 5.40 -1.02 -9.05
N ILE A 61 6.70 -1.08 -9.29
CA ILE A 61 7.33 -0.47 -10.47
C ILE A 61 7.12 -1.45 -11.63
N GLY A 62 6.08 -1.19 -12.44
CA GLY A 62 5.99 -1.78 -13.77
C GLY A 62 7.01 -1.11 -14.69
N LEU A 63 7.75 -1.94 -15.44
CA LEU A 63 8.68 -1.56 -16.52
C LEU A 63 8.07 -0.58 -17.54
#